data_AF-W4L4E1-F1
#
_entry.id   AF-W4L4E1-F1
#
_cell.length_a   1.000
_cell.length_b   1.000
_cell.length_c   1.000
_cell.angle_alpha   90.00
_cell.angle_beta   90.00
_cell.angle_gamma   90.00
#
_symmetry.space_group_name_H-M   'P 1'
#
loop_
_entity.id
_entity.type
_entity.pdbx_description
1 polymer ?
#
loop_
_entity_poly.entity_id
_entity_poly.type
_entity_poly.pdbx_seq_one_letter_code
_entity_poly.pdbx_strand_id
1 'polypeptide(L)'
;PEAFALWMAKPVRIASGIVLALVIIGLLVKERQNIAPYFQEAGLIALALNIATMLVGYYSAKLFNLDDRSAISISIESGIQNGTLAISIAVVLLNNTEFAIAPAVYGLLMLLTGGMAIYWGSQKVARSKAPL
;
A
#
# COMPACT_ATOMS: atom_id res chain seq x y z
N PRO A 1 -25.14 -15.41 13.18
CA PRO A 1 -24.45 -14.61 12.13
C PRO A 1 -23.54 -13.51 12.71
N GLU A 2 -24.06 -12.63 13.57
CA GLU A 2 -23.27 -11.51 14.16
C GLU A 2 -22.20 -11.96 15.16
N ALA A 3 -22.51 -12.95 16.01
CA ALA A 3 -21.54 -13.51 16.97
C ALA A 3 -20.31 -14.12 16.28
N PHE A 4 -20.51 -14.74 15.12
CA PHE A 4 -19.42 -15.27 14.29
C PHE A 4 -18.58 -14.15 13.69
N ALA A 5 -19.19 -13.09 13.17
CA ALA A 5 -18.47 -11.93 12.60
C ALA A 5 -17.59 -11.23 13.66
N LEU A 6 -18.10 -11.04 14.87
CA LEU A 6 -17.32 -10.47 15.99
C LEU A 6 -16.15 -11.37 16.40
N TRP A 7 -16.36 -12.69 16.41
CA TRP A 7 -15.32 -13.65 16.74
C TRP A 7 -14.22 -13.69 15.67
N MET A 8 -14.59 -13.61 14.39
CA MET A 8 -13.66 -13.61 13.25
C MET A 8 -12.86 -12.31 13.10
N ALA A 9 -13.29 -11.20 13.71
CA ALA A 9 -12.60 -9.92 13.57
C ALA A 9 -11.13 -9.95 14.03
N LYS A 10 -10.82 -10.60 15.16
CA LYS A 10 -9.44 -10.70 15.68
C LYS A 10 -8.57 -11.68 14.88
N PRO A 11 -9.00 -12.94 14.63
CA PRO A 11 -8.25 -13.89 13.82
C PRO A 11 -7.96 -13.37 12.41
N VAL A 12 -8.96 -12.78 11.74
CA VAL A 12 -8.79 -12.25 10.37
C VAL A 12 -7.79 -11.12 10.37
N ARG A 13 -7.84 -10.19 11.32
CA ARG A 13 -6.86 -9.10 11.39
C ARG A 13 -5.42 -9.59 11.53
N ILE A 14 -5.21 -10.62 12.35
CA ILE A 14 -3.88 -11.22 12.55
C ILE A 14 -3.45 -11.97 11.28
N ALA A 15 -4.34 -12.79 10.71
CA ALA A 15 -4.08 -13.53 9.49
C ALA A 15 -3.73 -12.60 8.31
N SER A 16 -4.48 -11.51 8.12
CA SER A 16 -4.19 -10.50 7.09
C SER A 16 -2.81 -9.87 7.27
N GLY A 17 -2.42 -9.56 8.52
CA GLY A 17 -1.08 -9.05 8.82
C GLY A 17 0.03 -10.06 8.50
N ILE A 18 -0.17 -11.33 8.86
CA ILE A 18 0.76 -12.42 8.56
C ILE A 18 0.89 -12.62 7.05
N VAL A 19 -0.23 -12.69 6.32
CA VAL A 19 -0.25 -12.85 4.86
C VAL A 19 0.49 -11.69 4.20
N LEU A 20 0.23 -10.45 4.62
CA LEU A 20 0.95 -9.28 4.11
C LEU A 20 2.47 -9.40 4.34
N ALA A 21 2.89 -9.77 5.55
CA ALA A 21 4.31 -9.96 5.86
C ALA A 21 4.94 -11.07 5.00
N LEU A 22 4.26 -12.20 4.82
CA LEU A 22 4.72 -13.30 3.97
C LEU A 22 4.84 -12.89 2.50
N VAL A 23 3.88 -12.12 1.99
CA VAL A 23 3.93 -11.58 0.62
C VAL A 23 5.12 -10.64 0.44
N ILE A 24 5.35 -9.73 1.39
CA ILE A 24 6.52 -8.83 1.37
C ILE A 24 7.82 -9.65 1.35
N ILE A 25 7.99 -10.59 2.28
CA ILE A 25 9.21 -11.42 2.38
C ILE A 25 9.38 -12.26 1.12
N GLY A 26 8.31 -12.92 0.64
CA GLY A 26 8.35 -13.76 -0.55
C GLY A 26 8.75 -12.99 -1.80
N LEU A 27 8.23 -11.77 -1.97
CA LEU A 27 8.63 -10.88 -3.07
C LEU A 27 10.09 -10.44 -2.96
N LEU A 28 10.56 -10.07 -1.76
CA LEU A 28 11.95 -9.69 -1.54
C LEU A 28 12.92 -10.83 -1.86
N VAL A 29 12.59 -12.08 -1.49
CA VAL A 29 13.41 -13.26 -1.79
C VAL A 29 13.41 -13.58 -3.29
N LYS A 30 12.26 -13.49 -3.94
CA LYS A 30 12.09 -13.75 -5.38
C LYS A 30 12.93 -12.79 -6.22
N GLU A 31 12.88 -11.49 -5.90
CA GLU A 31 13.52 -10.43 -6.70
C GLU A 31 14.90 -10.00 -6.18
N ARG A 32 15.48 -10.71 -5.19
CA ARG A 32 16.71 -10.31 -4.48
C ARG A 32 17.91 -9.93 -5.37
N GLN A 33 18.03 -10.53 -6.56
CA GLN A 33 19.14 -10.26 -7.50
C GLN A 33 18.91 -8.97 -8.30
N ASN A 34 17.65 -8.60 -8.53
CA ASN A 34 17.27 -7.42 -9.33
C ASN A 34 16.88 -6.22 -8.47
N ILE A 35 16.59 -6.43 -7.18
CA ILE A 35 16.17 -5.36 -6.25
C ILE A 35 17.17 -4.21 -6.20
N ALA A 36 18.46 -4.49 -6.01
CA ALA A 36 19.46 -3.43 -5.86
C ALA A 36 19.55 -2.50 -7.09
N PRO A 37 19.75 -3.02 -8.33
CA PRO A 37 19.79 -2.16 -9.50
C PRO A 37 18.46 -1.45 -9.77
N TYR A 38 17.32 -2.15 -9.61
CA TYR A 38 16.00 -1.55 -9.84
C TYR A 38 15.68 -0.41 -8.86
N PHE A 39 16.07 -0.57 -7.58
CA PHE A 39 15.91 0.49 -6.58
C PHE A 39 16.84 1.68 -6.83
N GLN A 40 18.04 1.47 -7.37
CA GLN A 40 18.92 2.58 -7.77
C GLN A 40 18.32 3.39 -8.91
N GLU A 41 17.66 2.71 -9.85
CA GLU A 41 17.07 3.33 -11.03
C GLU A 41 15.75 4.06 -10.73
N ALA A 42 14.82 3.39 -10.03
CA ALA A 42 13.46 3.88 -9.86
C ALA A 42 13.03 4.09 -8.41
N GLY A 43 13.81 3.64 -7.41
CA GLY A 43 13.39 3.55 -6.01
C GLY A 43 12.98 4.88 -5.40
N LEU A 44 13.81 5.92 -5.53
CA LEU A 44 13.51 7.23 -4.94
C LEU A 44 12.30 7.89 -5.60
N ILE A 45 12.20 7.81 -6.93
CA ILE A 45 11.10 8.41 -7.70
C ILE A 45 9.80 7.67 -7.40
N ALA A 46 9.81 6.33 -7.37
CA ALA A 46 8.66 5.51 -7.03
C ALA A 46 8.18 5.77 -5.60
N LEU A 47 9.10 5.91 -4.63
CA LEU A 47 8.76 6.25 -3.25
C LEU A 47 8.16 7.65 -3.15
N ALA A 48 8.76 8.63 -3.81
CA ALA A 48 8.26 10.01 -3.81
C ALA A 48 6.86 10.07 -4.44
N LEU A 49 6.65 9.38 -5.56
CA LEU A 49 5.34 9.27 -6.20
C LEU A 49 4.31 8.65 -5.26
N ASN A 50 4.65 7.54 -4.60
CA ASN A 50 3.76 6.85 -3.68
C ASN A 50 3.37 7.74 -2.48
N ILE A 51 4.33 8.43 -1.87
CA ILE A 51 4.05 9.34 -0.76
C ILE A 51 3.20 10.52 -1.26
N ALA A 52 3.52 11.08 -2.42
CA ALA A 52 2.76 12.18 -3.01
C ALA A 52 1.31 11.78 -3.29
N THR A 53 1.05 10.61 -3.88
CA THR A 53 -0.32 10.13 -4.15
C THR A 53 -1.09 9.89 -2.86
N MET A 54 -0.45 9.32 -1.83
CA MET A 54 -1.07 9.15 -0.51
C MET A 54 -1.42 10.48 0.14
N LEU A 55 -0.53 11.47 0.07
CA LEU A 55 -0.76 12.82 0.61
C LEU A 55 -1.89 13.52 -0.14
N VAL A 56 -1.89 13.46 -1.48
CA VAL A 56 -2.98 14.02 -2.31
C VAL A 56 -4.31 13.35 -1.96
N GLY A 57 -4.36 12.03 -1.82
CA GLY A 57 -5.56 11.31 -1.38
C GLY A 57 -6.04 11.74 0.00
N TYR A 58 -5.13 11.87 0.98
CA TYR A 58 -5.47 12.31 2.33
C TYR A 58 -5.99 13.75 2.36
N TYR A 59 -5.26 14.69 1.76
CA TYR A 59 -5.60 16.11 1.81
C TYR A 59 -6.80 16.45 0.94
N SER A 60 -7.01 15.76 -0.19
CA SER A 60 -8.25 15.90 -0.95
C SER A 60 -9.46 15.48 -0.11
N ALA A 61 -9.39 14.36 0.62
CA ALA A 61 -10.45 13.96 1.52
C ALA A 61 -10.70 14.99 2.64
N LYS A 62 -9.64 15.56 3.22
CA LYS A 62 -9.76 16.64 4.21
C LYS A 62 -10.34 17.93 3.63
N LEU A 63 -10.02 18.27 2.38
CA LEU A 63 -10.60 19.42 1.69
C LEU A 63 -12.12 19.29 1.53
N PHE A 64 -12.62 18.08 1.34
CA PHE A 64 -14.06 17.77 1.31
C PHE A 64 -14.69 17.50 2.69
N ASN A 65 -13.99 17.81 3.79
CA ASN A 65 -14.45 17.62 5.17
C ASN A 65 -14.89 16.17 5.50
N LEU A 66 -14.27 15.17 4.88
CA LEU A 66 -14.50 13.77 5.23
C LEU A 66 -13.91 13.44 6.61
N ASP A 67 -14.52 12.47 7.30
CA ASP A 67 -14.03 11.99 8.58
C ASP A 67 -12.67 11.29 8.44
N ASP A 68 -11.93 11.18 9.55
CA ASP A 68 -10.56 10.68 9.51
C ASP A 68 -10.46 9.23 9.00
N ARG A 69 -11.50 8.38 9.20
CA ARG A 69 -11.48 7.01 8.68
C ARG A 69 -11.54 7.02 7.15
N SER A 70 -12.45 7.81 6.59
CA SER A 70 -12.59 7.97 5.15
C SER A 70 -11.33 8.60 4.54
N ALA A 71 -10.76 9.63 5.16
CA ALA A 71 -9.53 10.26 4.68
C ALA A 71 -8.32 9.30 4.67
N ILE A 72 -8.17 8.46 5.70
CA ILE A 72 -7.13 7.42 5.74
C ILE A 72 -7.38 6.37 4.65
N SER A 73 -8.63 5.93 4.46
CA SER A 73 -8.98 4.96 3.42
C SER A 73 -8.65 5.47 2.03
N ILE A 74 -9.04 6.71 1.70
CA ILE A 74 -8.77 7.35 0.40
C ILE A 74 -7.27 7.51 0.17
N SER A 75 -6.51 7.89 1.20
CA SER A 75 -5.05 7.96 1.12
C SER A 75 -4.43 6.60 0.77
N ILE A 76 -4.86 5.53 1.43
CA ILE A 76 -4.37 4.16 1.17
C ILE A 76 -4.76 3.69 -0.23
N GLU A 77 -6.00 3.91 -0.65
CA GLU A 77 -6.49 3.51 -1.98
C GLU A 77 -5.79 4.27 -3.11
N SER A 78 -5.44 5.54 -2.89
CA SER A 78 -4.67 6.34 -3.85
C SER A 78 -3.19 5.90 -3.93
N GLY A 79 -2.62 5.47 -2.80
CA GLY A 79 -1.23 5.02 -2.71
C GLY A 79 -0.99 3.60 -3.19
N ILE A 80 -1.91 2.68 -2.90
CA ILE A 80 -1.80 1.27 -3.29
C ILE A 80 -2.39 1.08 -4.67
N GLN A 81 -1.54 0.85 -5.66
CA GLN A 81 -1.93 0.68 -7.05
C GLN A 81 -1.89 -0.79 -7.49
N ASN A 82 -2.49 -1.09 -8.64
CA ASN A 82 -2.45 -2.43 -9.21
C ASN A 82 -1.13 -2.65 -9.99
N GLY A 83 -0.12 -3.17 -9.31
CA GLY A 83 1.19 -3.46 -9.91
C GLY A 83 1.12 -4.47 -11.06
N THR A 84 0.23 -5.46 -11.01
CA THR A 84 0.07 -6.46 -12.08
C THR A 84 -0.38 -5.80 -13.37
N LEU A 85 -1.42 -4.97 -13.33
CA LEU A 85 -1.89 -4.25 -14.51
C LEU A 85 -0.81 -3.30 -15.06
N ALA A 86 -0.08 -2.60 -14.20
CA ALA A 86 0.99 -1.71 -14.64
C ALA A 86 2.14 -2.47 -15.34
N ILE A 87 2.54 -3.64 -14.81
CA ILE A 87 3.53 -4.52 -15.46
C ILE A 87 2.98 -5.05 -16.80
N SER A 88 1.71 -5.47 -16.85
CA SER A 88 1.09 -5.91 -18.10
C SER A 88 1.06 -4.79 -19.15
N ILE A 89 0.79 -3.55 -18.76
CA ILE A 89 0.87 -2.41 -19.68
C ILE A 89 2.29 -2.25 -20.22
N ALA A 90 3.31 -2.29 -19.37
CA ALA A 90 4.72 -2.17 -19.79
C ALA A 90 5.14 -3.29 -20.76
N VAL A 91 4.87 -4.55 -20.40
CA VAL A 91 5.35 -5.71 -21.16
C VAL A 91 4.49 -6.00 -22.38
N VAL A 92 3.16 -5.99 -22.25
CA VAL A 92 2.25 -6.45 -23.30
C VAL A 92 1.84 -5.32 -24.23
N LEU A 93 1.48 -4.16 -23.68
CA LEU A 93 0.98 -3.05 -24.50
C LEU A 93 2.11 -2.18 -25.07
N LEU A 94 3.11 -1.88 -24.25
CA LEU A 94 4.26 -1.06 -24.67
C LEU A 94 5.41 -1.89 -25.24
N ASN A 95 5.33 -3.22 -25.16
CA ASN A 95 6.32 -4.16 -25.65
C ASN A 95 7.75 -3.83 -25.17
N ASN A 96 7.87 -3.35 -23.93
CA ASN A 96 9.16 -2.97 -23.33
C ASN A 96 9.24 -3.45 -21.87
N THR A 97 10.05 -4.47 -21.64
CA THR A 97 10.28 -5.05 -20.32
C THR A 97 11.04 -4.14 -19.37
N GLU A 98 11.84 -3.19 -19.88
CA GLU A 98 12.55 -2.22 -19.05
C GLU A 98 11.57 -1.29 -18.32
N PHE A 99 10.44 -0.95 -18.97
CA PHE A 99 9.39 -0.14 -18.35
C PHE A 99 8.66 -0.86 -17.20
N ALA A 100 8.84 -2.17 -17.03
CA ALA A 100 8.27 -2.93 -15.91
C ALA A 100 9.06 -2.73 -14.60
N ILE A 101 10.27 -2.16 -14.65
CA ILE A 101 11.11 -1.89 -13.48
C ILE A 101 10.39 -0.94 -12.52
N ALA A 102 9.87 0.18 -13.03
CA ALA A 102 9.16 1.18 -12.22
C ALA A 102 7.95 0.61 -11.45
N PRO A 103 6.97 -0.07 -12.08
CA PRO A 103 5.85 -0.66 -11.36
C PRO A 103 6.24 -1.83 -10.45
N ALA A 104 7.30 -2.58 -10.76
CA ALA A 104 7.82 -3.62 -9.87
C ALA A 104 8.37 -3.02 -8.56
N VAL A 105 9.20 -1.97 -8.67
CA VAL A 105 9.76 -1.26 -7.52
C VAL A 105 8.67 -0.54 -6.73
N TYR A 106 7.76 0.15 -7.42
CA TYR A 106 6.58 0.77 -6.79
C TYR A 106 5.76 -0.25 -6.01
N GLY A 107 5.52 -1.43 -6.61
CA GLY A 107 4.77 -2.52 -5.98
C GLY A 107 5.37 -3.00 -4.66
N LEU A 108 6.71 -3.02 -4.54
CA LEU A 108 7.39 -3.34 -3.29
C LEU A 108 7.26 -2.22 -2.26
N LEU A 109 7.50 -0.98 -2.70
CA LEU A 109 7.46 0.19 -1.83
C LEU A 109 6.06 0.47 -1.27
N MET A 110 5.02 0.34 -2.09
CA MET A 110 3.64 0.60 -1.67
C MET A 110 3.14 -0.36 -0.59
N LEU A 111 3.68 -1.58 -0.50
CA LEU A 111 3.37 -2.51 0.59
C LEU A 111 3.94 -2.01 1.92
N LEU A 112 5.16 -1.47 1.91
CA LEU A 112 5.82 -0.92 3.09
C LEU A 112 5.11 0.37 3.55
N THR A 113 4.94 1.34 2.65
CA THR A 113 4.28 2.62 2.97
C THR A 113 2.81 2.44 3.31
N GLY A 114 2.11 1.55 2.59
CA GLY A 114 0.73 1.16 2.89
C GLY A 114 0.60 0.53 4.29
N GLY A 115 1.51 -0.40 4.64
CA GLY A 115 1.58 -0.98 5.98
C GLY A 115 1.80 0.08 7.07
N MET A 116 2.71 1.04 6.83
CA MET A 116 2.93 2.17 7.75
C MET A 116 1.70 3.07 7.88
N ALA A 117 1.03 3.38 6.77
CA ALA A 117 -0.19 4.19 6.76
C ALA A 117 -1.34 3.50 7.50
N ILE A 118 -1.49 2.18 7.34
CA ILE A 118 -2.46 1.37 8.11
C ILE A 118 -2.14 1.42 9.60
N TYR A 119 -0.87 1.24 9.98
CA TYR A 119 -0.45 1.32 11.37
C TYR A 119 -0.77 2.69 11.98
N TRP A 120 -0.36 3.77 11.32
CA TRP A 120 -0.65 5.14 11.74
C TRP A 120 -2.15 5.43 11.82
N GLY A 121 -2.90 5.02 10.79
CA GLY A 121 -4.33 5.20 10.72
C GLY A 121 -5.08 4.46 11.83
N SER A 122 -4.63 3.24 12.18
CA SER A 122 -5.21 2.47 13.28
C SER A 122 -5.08 3.18 14.64
N GLN A 123 -3.99 3.92 14.87
CA GLN A 123 -3.82 4.72 16.08
C GLN A 123 -4.71 5.96 16.09
N LYS A 124 -4.82 6.68 14.96
CA LYS A 124 -5.70 7.84 14.84
C LYS A 124 -7.17 7.48 15.06
N VAL A 125 -7.63 6.40 14.43
CA VAL A 125 -9.01 5.93 14.56
C VAL A 125 -9.32 5.43 15.98
N ALA A 126 -8.35 4.83 16.67
CA ALA A 126 -8.49 4.44 18.07
C ALA A 126 -8.61 5.66 19.00
N ARG A 127 -7.85 6.73 18.75
CA ARG A 127 -7.91 7.98 19.52
C ARG A 127 -9.23 8.74 19.34
N SER A 128 -9.82 8.71 18.14
CA SER A 128 -11.15 9.28 17.89
C SER A 128 -12.29 8.60 18.67
N LYS A 129 -12.05 7.40 19.23
CA LYS A 129 -13.01 6.66 20.07
C LYS A 129 -12.74 6.80 21.58
N ALA A 130 -11.72 7.53 22.01
CA ALA A 130 -11.47 7.75 23.43
C ALA A 130 -12.58 8.68 24.00
N PRO A 131 -13.25 8.29 25.10
CA PRO A 131 -14.18 9.20 25.76
C PRO A 131 -13.41 10.42 26.28
N LEU A 132 -13.99 11.61 26.06
CA LEU A 132 -13.63 12.84 26.77
C LEU A 132 -13.88 12.68 28.27
#